data_AF-A0A536SN53-F1
#
_entry.id   AF-A0A536SN53-F1
#
_cell.length_a   1.000
_cell.length_b   1.000
_cell.length_c   1.000
_cell.angle_alpha   90.00
_cell.angle_beta   90.00
_cell.angle_gamma   90.00
#
_symmetry.space_group_name_H-M   'P 1'
#
loop_
_entity.id
_entity.type
_entity.pdbx_description
1 polymer ?
#
loop_
_entity_poly.entity_id
_entity_poly.type
_entity_poly.pdbx_seq_one_letter_code
_entity_poly.pdbx_strand_id
1 'polypeptide(L)'
;MTIPRERVEYSAIVDRPKLKLPAGKRIVVWTIVNLEVWDISRPMARQVLPAPTGVSLLPDVPNWSWHEYGMRVGFWRFHAL
;
A
#
# COMPACT_ATOMS: atom_id res chain seq x y z
N MET A 1 -18.35 -9.82 21.49
CA MET A 1 -17.03 -9.65 20.85
C MET A 1 -17.26 -8.77 19.64
N THR A 2 -16.64 -7.59 19.58
CA THR A 2 -16.93 -6.60 18.54
C THR A 2 -16.34 -7.07 17.20
N ILE A 3 -17.17 -7.24 16.16
CA ILE A 3 -16.67 -7.62 14.83
C ILE A 3 -16.08 -6.40 14.11
N PRO A 4 -15.13 -6.55 13.17
CA PRO A 4 -14.49 -5.41 12.51
C PRO A 4 -15.46 -4.39 11.90
N ARG A 5 -16.63 -4.84 11.44
CA ARG A 5 -17.68 -3.98 10.88
C ARG A 5 -18.28 -3.01 11.91
N GLU A 6 -18.29 -3.37 13.18
CA GLU A 6 -18.89 -2.56 14.26
C GLU A 6 -17.95 -1.45 14.75
N ARG A 7 -16.73 -1.34 14.20
CA ARG A 7 -15.77 -0.28 14.58
C ARG A 7 -16.16 1.11 14.09
N VAL A 8 -17.01 1.19 13.08
CA VAL A 8 -17.48 2.46 12.49
C VAL A 8 -18.95 2.32 12.12
N GLU A 9 -19.72 3.39 12.33
CA GLU A 9 -21.11 3.42 11.90
C GLU A 9 -21.21 3.30 10.38
N TYR A 10 -22.17 2.51 9.92
CA TYR A 10 -22.45 2.41 8.50
C TYR A 10 -23.06 3.74 8.01
N SER A 11 -22.40 4.36 7.03
CA SER A 11 -22.89 5.56 6.36
C SER A 11 -22.99 5.30 4.86
N ALA A 12 -24.21 5.18 4.33
CA ALA A 12 -24.46 4.98 2.91
C ALA A 12 -24.09 6.24 2.12
N ILE A 13 -23.56 6.09 0.89
CA ILE A 13 -23.07 7.22 0.09
C ILE A 13 -24.16 8.26 -0.21
N VAL A 14 -25.42 7.83 -0.31
CA VAL A 14 -26.59 8.70 -0.61
C VAL A 14 -26.99 9.57 0.57
N ASP A 15 -26.69 9.13 1.80
CA ASP A 15 -27.03 9.85 3.03
C ASP A 15 -25.91 10.81 3.47
N ARG A 16 -24.73 10.72 2.85
CA ARG A 16 -23.57 11.55 3.22
C ARG A 16 -23.81 13.01 2.82
N PRO A 17 -23.54 13.97 3.70
CA PRO A 17 -23.58 15.39 3.34
C PRO A 17 -22.55 15.69 2.25
N LYS A 18 -22.86 16.65 1.37
CA LYS A 18 -21.93 17.10 0.33
C LYS A 18 -20.66 17.66 0.97
N LEU A 19 -19.50 17.10 0.62
CA LEU A 19 -18.20 17.60 1.06
C LEU A 19 -17.93 18.98 0.41
N LYS A 20 -17.74 20.01 1.25
CA LYS A 20 -17.33 21.35 0.80
C LYS A 20 -15.83 21.50 1.02
N LEU A 21 -15.09 21.75 -0.06
CA LEU A 21 -13.65 21.94 0.01
C LEU A 21 -13.30 23.43 0.18
N PRO A 22 -12.14 23.74 0.76
CA PRO A 22 -11.63 25.12 0.82
C PRO A 22 -11.61 25.78 -0.57
N ALA A 23 -11.83 27.09 -0.61
CA ALA A 23 -11.83 27.90 -1.84
C ALA A 23 -12.79 27.38 -2.94
N GLY A 24 -13.88 26.69 -2.57
CA GLY A 24 -14.89 26.23 -3.52
C GLY A 24 -14.42 25.14 -4.50
N LYS A 25 -13.33 24.43 -4.19
CA LYS A 25 -12.82 23.35 -5.03
C LYS A 25 -13.80 22.17 -5.07
N ARG A 26 -13.72 21.39 -6.15
CA ARG A 26 -14.61 20.22 -6.38
C ARG A 26 -13.89 18.87 -6.29
N ILE A 27 -12.56 18.86 -6.30
CA ILE A 27 -11.72 17.65 -6.32
C ILE A 27 -10.55 17.88 -5.37
N VAL A 28 -10.22 16.85 -4.59
CA VAL A 28 -8.94 16.73 -3.87
C VAL A 28 -8.15 15.63 -4.58
N VAL A 29 -6.90 15.92 -4.92
CA VAL A 29 -5.92 14.90 -5.31
C VAL A 29 -4.99 14.71 -4.12
N TRP A 30 -5.07 13.54 -3.48
CA TRP A 30 -4.22 13.17 -2.36
C TRP A 30 -3.31 12.04 -2.82
N THR A 31 -2.04 12.36 -3.10
CA THR A 31 -1.05 11.36 -3.47
C THR A 31 -0.39 10.81 -2.21
N ILE A 32 -0.30 9.48 -2.11
CA ILE A 32 0.40 8.78 -1.03
C ILE A 32 1.52 7.96 -1.67
N VAL A 33 2.75 8.14 -1.16
CA VAL A 33 3.89 7.30 -1.50
C VAL A 33 4.17 6.40 -0.30
N ASN A 34 3.86 5.12 -0.43
CA ASN A 34 4.15 4.13 0.60
C ASN A 34 5.62 3.75 0.56
N LEU A 35 6.31 3.92 1.70
CA LEU A 35 7.63 3.35 1.93
C LEU A 35 7.46 2.17 2.89
N GLU A 36 7.57 0.96 2.35
CA GLU A 36 7.46 -0.26 3.13
C GLU A 36 8.87 -0.80 3.34
N VAL A 37 9.23 -1.12 4.58
CA VAL A 37 10.53 -1.73 4.93
C VAL A 37 10.28 -3.16 5.35
N TRP A 38 10.87 -4.11 4.64
CA TRP A 38 10.65 -5.53 4.85
C TRP A 38 11.91 -6.21 5.39
N ASP A 39 11.72 -7.37 6.02
CA ASP A 39 12.80 -8.23 6.53
C ASP A 39 12.99 -9.41 5.57
N ILE A 40 14.16 -9.49 4.91
CA ILE A 40 14.49 -10.54 3.94
C ILE A 40 14.45 -11.96 4.54
N SER A 41 14.59 -12.08 5.86
CA SER A 41 14.55 -13.38 6.56
C SER A 41 13.13 -13.95 6.70
N ARG A 42 12.10 -13.17 6.34
CA ARG A 42 10.69 -13.55 6.44
C ARG A 42 10.06 -13.69 5.06
N PRO A 43 8.96 -14.46 4.93
CA PRO A 43 8.16 -14.45 3.72
C PRO A 43 7.76 -13.03 3.33
N MET A 44 7.97 -12.68 2.06
CA MET A 44 7.58 -11.38 1.52
C MET A 44 6.06 -11.24 1.57
N ALA A 45 5.59 -10.08 2.01
CA ALA A 45 4.15 -9.81 2.13
C ALA A 45 3.43 -9.84 0.76
N ARG A 46 4.18 -9.59 -0.32
CA ARG A 46 3.70 -9.69 -1.70
C ARG A 46 4.77 -10.29 -2.59
N GLN A 47 4.34 -11.17 -3.49
CA GLN A 47 5.17 -11.78 -4.50
C GLN A 47 4.63 -11.41 -5.89
N VAL A 48 5.50 -10.96 -6.79
CA VAL A 48 5.16 -10.84 -8.22
C VAL A 48 5.51 -12.14 -8.95
N LEU A 49 6.57 -12.83 -8.51
CA LEU A 49 6.90 -14.18 -9.00
C LEU A 49 6.56 -15.21 -7.91
N PRO A 50 5.57 -16.09 -8.14
CA PRO A 50 5.25 -17.16 -7.22
C PRO A 50 6.33 -18.25 -7.25
N ALA A 51 6.51 -18.96 -6.13
CA ALA A 51 7.41 -20.09 -6.09
C ALA A 51 6.91 -21.24 -6.99
N PRO A 52 7.78 -21.92 -7.76
CA PRO A 52 7.38 -23.00 -8.66
C PRO A 52 6.63 -24.15 -7.98
N THR A 53 6.92 -24.41 -6.70
CA THR A 53 6.32 -25.47 -5.88
C THR A 53 5.18 -24.97 -5.00
N GLY A 54 4.80 -23.70 -5.10
CA GLY A 54 3.84 -23.05 -4.19
C GLY A 54 4.36 -22.82 -2.76
N VAL A 55 5.59 -23.25 -2.46
CA VAL A 55 6.24 -23.05 -1.16
C VAL A 55 7.24 -21.92 -1.27
N SER A 56 7.09 -20.89 -0.45
CA SER A 56 8.03 -19.77 -0.41
C SER A 56 9.42 -20.24 0.02
N LEU A 57 10.42 -19.98 -0.82
CA LEU A 57 11.84 -20.22 -0.53
C LEU A 57 12.42 -18.95 0.10
N LEU A 58 13.13 -19.10 1.22
CA LEU A 58 13.77 -18.00 1.92
C LEU A 58 15.29 -18.09 1.81
N PRO A 59 15.99 -16.96 1.54
CA PRO A 59 15.43 -15.67 1.18
C PRO A 59 14.80 -15.68 -0.22
N ASP A 60 13.69 -14.96 -0.38
CA ASP A 60 13.00 -14.81 -1.66
C ASP A 60 13.69 -13.75 -2.51
N VAL A 61 14.88 -14.09 -3.03
CA VAL A 61 15.77 -13.17 -3.76
C VAL A 61 15.09 -12.48 -4.94
N PRO A 62 14.30 -13.17 -5.80
CA PRO A 62 13.63 -12.51 -6.91
C PRO A 62 12.70 -11.38 -6.44
N ASN A 63 11.84 -11.64 -5.45
CA ASN A 63 10.91 -10.64 -4.94
C ASN A 63 11.63 -9.55 -4.13
N TRP A 64 12.68 -9.91 -3.39
CA TRP A 64 13.52 -8.97 -2.65
C TRP A 64 14.20 -7.95 -3.56
N SER A 65 14.64 -8.35 -4.76
CA SER A 65 15.32 -7.45 -5.70
C SER A 65 14.45 -6.26 -6.11
N TRP A 66 13.13 -6.43 -6.23
CA TRP A 66 12.21 -5.33 -6.50
C TRP A 66 11.97 -4.43 -5.30
N HIS A 67 11.91 -5.03 -4.10
CA HIS A 67 11.87 -4.26 -2.86
C HIS A 67 13.09 -3.33 -2.75
N GLU A 68 14.29 -3.88 -2.95
CA GLU A 68 15.54 -3.11 -2.95
C GLU A 68 15.56 -2.05 -4.05
N TYR A 69 15.00 -2.32 -5.23
CA TYR A 69 14.86 -1.27 -6.25
C TYR A 69 14.01 -0.11 -5.74
N GLY A 70 12.87 -0.39 -5.09
CA GLY A 70 12.01 0.62 -4.48
C GLY A 70 12.77 1.50 -3.48
N MET A 71 13.51 0.88 -2.56
CA MET A 71 14.25 1.56 -1.49
C MET A 71 15.48 2.33 -1.99
N ARG A 72 16.22 1.76 -2.94
CA ARG A 72 17.52 2.29 -3.39
C ARG A 72 17.41 3.24 -4.57
N VAL A 73 16.38 3.11 -5.40
CA VAL A 73 16.26 3.85 -6.66
C VAL A 73 14.88 4.50 -6.81
N GLY A 74 13.81 3.72 -6.68
CA GLY A 74 12.45 4.16 -6.97
C GLY A 74 12.00 5.36 -6.13
N PHE A 75 12.19 5.28 -4.82
CA PHE A 75 11.84 6.37 -3.89
C PHE A 75 12.60 7.66 -4.23
N TRP A 76 13.91 7.57 -4.45
CA TRP A 76 14.73 8.74 -4.75
C TRP A 76 14.41 9.37 -6.10
N ARG A 77 13.97 8.56 -7.08
CA ARG A 77 13.45 9.08 -8.33
C ARG A 77 12.17 9.88 -8.12
N PHE A 78 11.25 9.40 -7.28
CA PHE A 78 10.05 10.18 -6.95
C PHE A 78 10.37 11.44 -6.16
N HIS A 79 11.30 11.37 -5.21
CA HIS A 79 11.72 12.53 -4.40
C HIS A 79 12.39 13.62 -5.24
N ALA A 80 13.00 13.26 -6.38
CA ALA A 80 13.64 14.22 -7.27
C ALA A 80 12.66 14.94 -8.24
N LEU A 81 11.39 14.52 -8.30
CA LEU A 81 10.33 15.13 -9.10
C LEU A 81 9.60 16.22 -8.31
#